data_AF-A0A9N7TTL9-F1
#
_entry.id   AF-A0A9N7TTL9-F1
#
_cell.length_a   1.000
_cell.length_b   1.000
_cell.length_c   1.000
_cell.angle_alpha   90.00
_cell.angle_beta   90.00
_cell.angle_gamma   90.00
#
_symmetry.space_group_name_H-M   'P 1'
#
loop_
_entity.id
_entity.type
_entity.pdbx_description
1 polymer ?
#
loop_
_entity_poly.entity_id
_entity_poly.type
_entity_poly.pdbx_seq_one_letter_code
_entity_poly.pdbx_strand_id
1 'polypeptide(L)'
;MALIILANGGPEGLVFIMRNYNYEKLLWTTSRVLKVLSVCPSNKPAIVEAGGMQALGQHLTGSSQRLIQNCLWTLRNLSDAATKQAPLHDTPVLYAAAYLTMMHIRAPVK
;
A
#
# COMPACT_ATOMS: atom_id res chain seq x y z
N MET A 1 12.26 8.69 13.39
CA MET A 1 12.44 8.59 11.92
C MET A 1 11.12 8.70 11.14
N ALA A 2 10.10 7.88 11.41
CA ALA A 2 8.83 7.92 10.67
C ALA A 2 8.09 9.28 10.68
N LEU A 3 8.18 10.05 11.77
CA LEU A 3 7.59 11.40 11.84
C LEU A 3 8.36 12.45 11.02
N ILE A 4 9.68 12.30 10.85
CA ILE A 4 10.49 13.19 10.01
C ILE A 4 10.12 12.98 8.54
N ILE A 5 9.93 11.72 8.13
CA ILE A 5 9.51 11.38 6.77
C ILE A 5 8.13 11.99 6.48
N LEU A 6 7.19 11.86 7.41
CA LEU A 6 5.86 12.47 7.28
C LEU A 6 5.93 13.99 7.18
N ALA A 7 6.68 14.65 8.08
CA ALA A 7 6.79 16.10 8.12
C ALA A 7 7.39 16.72 6.85
N ASN A 8 8.04 15.93 6.00
CA ASN A 8 8.64 16.37 4.73
C ASN A 8 7.85 15.88 3.50
N GLY A 9 6.58 15.48 3.64
CA GLY A 9 5.75 15.02 2.50
C GLY A 9 6.19 13.69 1.89
N GLY A 10 6.84 12.84 2.71
CA GLY A 10 7.34 11.53 2.28
C GLY A 10 6.26 10.61 1.69
N PRO A 11 5.09 10.43 2.33
CA PRO A 11 4.01 9.61 1.78
C PRO A 11 3.60 10.01 0.37
N GLU A 12 3.39 11.29 0.11
CA GLU A 12 2.97 11.84 -1.19
C GLU A 12 4.03 11.58 -2.25
N GLY A 13 5.31 11.83 -1.93
CA GLY A 13 6.42 11.57 -2.85
C GLY A 13 6.57 10.09 -3.20
N LEU A 14 6.42 9.20 -2.22
CA LEU A 14 6.50 7.76 -2.44
C LEU A 14 5.31 7.25 -3.28
N VAL A 15 4.10 7.72 -3.00
CA VAL A 15 2.90 7.37 -3.79
C VAL A 15 3.00 7.93 -5.21
N PHE A 16 3.55 9.14 -5.38
CA PHE A 16 3.83 9.72 -6.69
C PHE A 16 4.79 8.83 -7.49
N ILE A 17 5.86 8.30 -6.86
CA ILE A 17 6.78 7.37 -7.53
C ILE A 17 6.06 6.11 -7.98
N MET A 18 5.24 5.51 -7.10
CA MET A 18 4.47 4.31 -7.44
C MET A 18 3.51 4.52 -8.61
N ARG A 19 2.98 5.74 -8.79
CA ARG A 19 1.99 6.05 -9.83
C ARG A 19 2.62 6.38 -11.19
N ASN A 20 3.83 6.96 -11.21
CA ASN A 20 4.37 7.61 -12.40
C ASN A 20 5.60 6.92 -13.03
N TYR A 21 6.16 5.90 -12.39
CA TYR A 21 7.35 5.21 -12.89
C TYR A 21 7.08 3.72 -13.13
N ASN A 22 7.87 3.12 -14.03
CA ASN A 22 7.79 1.69 -14.38
C ASN A 22 9.12 0.94 -14.13
N TYR A 23 10.17 1.62 -13.67
CA TYR A 23 11.45 0.97 -13.38
C TYR A 23 11.33 0.08 -12.13
N GLU A 24 11.38 -1.23 -12.33
CA GLU A 24 11.05 -2.23 -11.30
C GLU A 24 11.85 -2.06 -10.00
N LYS A 25 13.15 -1.79 -10.08
CA LYS A 25 14.01 -1.66 -8.88
C LYS A 25 13.64 -0.43 -8.06
N LEU A 26 13.25 0.67 -8.71
CA LEU A 26 12.73 1.86 -8.03
C LEU A 26 11.42 1.54 -7.34
N LEU A 27 10.45 0.97 -8.07
CA LEU A 27 9.14 0.59 -7.52
C LEU A 27 9.27 -0.39 -6.35
N TRP A 28 10.12 -1.39 -6.47
CA TRP A 28 10.39 -2.36 -5.41
C TRP A 28 10.96 -1.67 -4.16
N THR A 29 11.95 -0.80 -4.32
CA THR A 29 12.53 -0.04 -3.19
C THR A 29 11.48 0.87 -2.54
N THR A 30 10.71 1.62 -3.34
CA THR A 30 9.62 2.49 -2.87
C THR A 30 8.55 1.70 -2.12
N SER A 31 8.13 0.54 -2.65
CA SER A 31 7.12 -0.32 -2.01
C SER A 31 7.58 -0.85 -0.64
N ARG A 32 8.88 -1.08 -0.45
CA ARG A 32 9.42 -1.50 0.85
C ARG A 32 9.34 -0.38 1.88
N VAL A 33 9.59 0.87 1.49
CA VAL A 33 9.44 2.03 2.37
C VAL A 33 7.97 2.20 2.74
N LEU A 34 7.07 2.19 1.74
CA LEU A 34 5.63 2.26 1.97
C LEU A 34 5.13 1.15 2.90
N LYS A 35 5.63 -0.09 2.76
CA LYS A 35 5.29 -1.19 3.66
C LYS A 35 5.66 -0.88 5.11
N VAL A 36 6.85 -0.36 5.36
CA VAL A 36 7.29 0.01 6.72
C VAL A 36 6.44 1.16 7.28
N LEU A 37 6.12 2.17 6.47
CA LEU A 37 5.31 3.30 6.91
C LEU A 37 3.83 2.93 7.12
N SER A 38 3.32 1.92 6.40
CA SER A 38 1.92 1.51 6.46
C SER A 38 1.48 0.95 7.82
N VAL A 39 2.42 0.51 8.66
CA VAL A 39 2.14 0.08 10.05
C VAL A 39 2.26 1.22 11.06
N CYS A 40 2.73 2.40 10.66
CA CYS A 40 2.83 3.56 11.54
C CYS A 40 1.47 4.29 11.59
N PRO A 41 0.85 4.46 12.78
CA PRO A 41 -0.47 5.09 12.91
C PRO A 41 -0.58 6.49 12.29
N SER A 42 0.52 7.27 12.32
CA SER A 42 0.56 8.63 11.75
C SER A 42 0.76 8.68 10.23
N ASN A 43 1.47 7.71 9.65
CA ASN A 43 1.75 7.71 8.21
C ASN A 43 0.66 6.98 7.43
N LYS A 44 0.02 5.97 8.03
CA LYS A 44 -1.07 5.21 7.42
C LYS A 44 -2.15 6.12 6.79
N PRO A 45 -2.79 7.06 7.51
CA PRO A 45 -3.80 7.93 6.90
C PRO A 45 -3.22 8.80 5.78
N ALA A 46 -2.03 9.37 5.95
CA ALA A 46 -1.38 10.19 4.92
C ALA A 46 -1.12 9.40 3.61
N ILE A 47 -0.74 8.12 3.71
CA ILE A 47 -0.57 7.25 2.53
C ILE A 47 -1.91 7.00 1.84
N VAL A 48 -2.99 6.78 2.60
CA VAL A 48 -4.33 6.57 2.02
C VAL A 48 -4.83 7.85 1.34
N GLU A 49 -4.70 9.01 2.00
CA GLU A 49 -5.09 10.32 1.48
C GLU A 49 -4.32 10.69 0.19
N ALA A 50 -3.04 10.33 0.09
CA ALA A 50 -2.25 10.50 -1.14
C ALA A 50 -2.71 9.59 -2.31
N GLY A 51 -3.68 8.70 -2.08
CA GLY A 51 -4.16 7.71 -3.05
C GLY A 51 -3.23 6.51 -3.19
N GLY A 52 -2.59 6.10 -2.09
CA GLY A 52 -1.66 4.98 -2.04
C GLY A 52 -2.32 3.63 -2.36
N MET A 53 -3.60 3.44 -2.02
CA MET A 53 -4.34 2.22 -2.34
C MET A 53 -4.38 1.98 -3.86
N GLN A 54 -4.76 3.00 -4.63
CA GLN A 54 -4.86 2.95 -6.08
C GLN A 54 -3.48 2.79 -6.71
N ALA A 55 -2.49 3.54 -6.25
CA ALA A 55 -1.13 3.49 -6.79
C ALA A 55 -0.48 2.11 -6.59
N LEU A 56 -0.65 1.49 -5.41
CA LEU A 56 -0.16 0.13 -5.15
C LEU A 56 -0.92 -0.92 -5.97
N GLY A 57 -2.23 -0.73 -6.18
CA GLY A 57 -3.08 -1.61 -6.96
C GLY A 57 -2.66 -1.77 -8.43
N GLN A 58 -2.07 -0.74 -9.03
CA GLN A 58 -1.58 -0.76 -10.42
C GLN A 58 -0.49 -1.82 -10.67
N HIS A 59 0.21 -2.25 -9.62
CA HIS A 59 1.35 -3.18 -9.74
C HIS A 59 0.99 -4.63 -9.46
N LEU A 60 -0.29 -4.96 -9.24
CA LEU A 60 -0.72 -6.31 -8.86
C LEU A 60 -0.76 -7.31 -10.03
N THR A 61 -0.75 -6.83 -11.28
CA THR A 61 -0.74 -7.66 -12.50
C THR A 61 0.62 -7.67 -13.20
N GLY A 62 1.67 -7.18 -12.55
CA GLY A 62 3.02 -7.11 -13.10
C GLY A 62 3.75 -8.47 -13.11
N SER A 63 4.96 -8.49 -13.66
CA SER A 63 5.80 -9.70 -13.68
C SER A 63 6.65 -9.89 -12.40
N SER A 64 6.91 -8.81 -11.65
CA SER A 64 7.74 -8.86 -10.45
C SER A 64 6.96 -9.36 -9.23
N GLN A 65 7.12 -10.64 -8.93
CA GLN A 65 6.48 -11.27 -7.77
C GLN A 65 6.86 -10.60 -6.43
N ARG A 66 8.12 -10.16 -6.30
CA ARG A 66 8.59 -9.46 -5.10
C ARG A 66 7.94 -8.09 -4.93
N LEU A 67 7.64 -7.39 -6.02
CA LEU A 67 6.93 -6.11 -5.98
C LEU A 67 5.47 -6.34 -5.62
N ILE A 68 4.80 -7.27 -6.31
CA ILE A 68 3.41 -7.68 -6.04
C ILE A 68 3.23 -8.00 -4.55
N GLN A 69 4.08 -8.86 -3.99
CA GLN A 69 3.98 -9.26 -2.59
C GLN A 69 4.10 -8.08 -1.61
N ASN A 70 5.01 -7.12 -1.89
CA ASN A 70 5.12 -5.92 -1.05
C ASN A 70 3.90 -5.00 -1.21
N CYS A 71 3.37 -4.85 -2.42
CA CYS A 71 2.13 -4.09 -2.65
C CYS A 71 0.96 -4.72 -1.89
N LEU A 72 0.78 -6.04 -1.94
CA LEU A 72 -0.28 -6.76 -1.22
C LEU A 72 -0.17 -6.59 0.29
N TRP A 73 1.04 -6.73 0.87
CA TRP A 73 1.24 -6.50 2.31
C TRP A 73 0.95 -5.06 2.73
N THR A 74 1.36 -4.10 1.90
CA THR A 74 1.10 -2.68 2.17
C THR A 74 -0.39 -2.39 2.09
N LEU A 75 -1.09 -2.84 1.04
CA LEU A 75 -2.54 -2.71 0.88
C LEU A 75 -3.31 -3.30 2.07
N ARG A 76 -2.91 -4.48 2.55
CA ARG A 76 -3.49 -5.10 3.75
C ARG A 76 -3.32 -4.23 4.98
N ASN A 77 -2.16 -3.60 5.16
CA ASN A 77 -1.90 -2.75 6.33
C ASN A 77 -2.65 -1.41 6.28
N LEU A 78 -3.00 -0.93 5.08
CA LEU A 78 -3.72 0.34 4.87
C LEU A 78 -5.25 0.18 4.87
N SER A 79 -5.77 -1.05 4.71
CA SER A 79 -7.17 -1.31 4.41
C SER A 79 -8.16 -0.83 5.49
N ASP A 80 -7.78 -0.92 6.76
CA ASP A 80 -8.57 -0.46 7.92
C ASP A 80 -8.71 1.07 8.00
N ALA A 81 -7.74 1.81 7.45
CA ALA A 81 -7.82 3.25 7.33
C ALA A 81 -8.59 3.67 6.06
N ALA A 82 -8.44 2.91 4.97
CA ALA A 82 -9.09 3.21 3.69
C ALA A 82 -10.63 3.09 3.75
N THR A 83 -11.17 2.15 4.53
CA THR A 83 -12.63 2.02 4.73
C THR A 83 -13.28 3.22 5.42
N LYS A 84 -12.48 4.06 6.10
CA LYS A 84 -12.96 5.27 6.78
C LYS A 84 -12.99 6.50 5.88
N GLN A 85 -12.39 6.43 4.69
CA GLN A 85 -12.19 7.59 3.80
C GLN A 85 -12.97 7.52 2.47
N ALA A 86 -13.51 6.36 2.06
CA ALA A 86 -14.21 6.22 0.78
C ALA A 86 -15.66 5.70 0.94
N PRO A 87 -16.65 6.27 0.22
CA PRO A 87 -17.91 5.57 -0.05
C PRO A 87 -17.59 4.32 -0.87
N LEU A 88 -18.09 3.16 -0.43
CA LEU A 88 -17.74 1.80 -0.88
C LEU A 88 -17.94 1.47 -2.38
N HIS A 89 -18.23 2.44 -3.25
CA HIS A 89 -18.93 2.13 -4.50
C HIS A 89 -18.05 1.82 -5.72
N ASP A 90 -16.78 2.28 -5.83
CA ASP A 90 -16.08 2.23 -7.14
C ASP A 90 -14.59 1.81 -7.13
N THR A 91 -14.15 0.79 -6.38
CA THR A 91 -12.79 0.25 -6.63
C THR A 91 -12.61 -1.27 -6.42
N PRO A 92 -12.16 -2.03 -7.44
CA PRO A 92 -11.69 -3.42 -7.32
C PRO A 92 -10.57 -3.63 -6.28
N VAL A 93 -9.86 -2.56 -5.92
CA VAL A 93 -8.74 -2.57 -4.96
C VAL A 93 -9.20 -2.94 -3.54
N LEU A 94 -10.42 -2.53 -3.14
CA LEU A 94 -11.05 -2.96 -1.89
C LEU A 94 -11.40 -4.45 -1.92
N TYR A 95 -11.79 -4.99 -3.07
CA TYR A 95 -12.08 -6.42 -3.23
C TYR A 95 -10.80 -7.26 -3.10
N ALA A 96 -9.67 -6.80 -3.64
CA ALA A 96 -8.36 -7.42 -3.43
C ALA A 96 -7.91 -7.34 -1.97
N ALA A 97 -8.11 -6.20 -1.29
CA ALA A 97 -7.82 -6.05 0.13
C ALA A 97 -8.69 -6.97 1.00
N ALA A 98 -9.98 -7.12 0.68
CA ALA A 98 -10.91 -8.03 1.33
C ALA A 98 -10.57 -9.52 1.07
N TYR A 99 -10.17 -9.87 -0.15
CA TYR A 99 -9.69 -11.22 -0.48
C TYR A 99 -8.43 -11.59 0.30
N LEU A 100 -7.50 -10.65 0.51
CA LEU A 100 -6.25 -10.89 1.22
C LEU A 100 -6.42 -11.05 2.74
N THR A 101 -7.33 -10.29 3.36
CA THR A 101 -7.74 -10.55 4.76
C THR A 101 -8.36 -11.94 4.90
N MET A 102 -9.16 -12.38 3.92
CA MET A 102 -9.73 -13.74 3.93
C MET A 102 -8.69 -14.84 3.66
N MET A 103 -7.67 -14.59 2.83
CA MET A 103 -6.65 -15.59 2.48
C MET A 103 -5.55 -15.81 3.55
N HIS A 104 -5.30 -14.85 4.45
CA HIS A 104 -4.28 -14.99 5.51
C HIS A 104 -4.82 -15.42 6.89
N ILE A 105 -6.13 -15.65 7.05
CA ILE A 105 -6.68 -16.35 8.24
C ILE A 105 -6.31 -17.86 8.22
N ARG A 106 -5.63 -18.35 7.18
CA ARG A 106 -5.11 -19.73 7.09
C ARG A 106 -3.58 -19.84 7.09
N ALA A 107 -2.86 -18.98 7.82
CA ALA A 107 -1.52 -19.39 8.28
C ALA A 107 -1.70 -20.25 9.54
N PRO A 108 -1.32 -21.55 9.53
CA PRO A 108 -1.46 -22.38 10.71
C PRO A 108 -0.57 -21.82 11.82
N VAL A 109 -1.17 -21.57 12.98
CA VAL A 109 -0.44 -21.46 14.24
C VAL A 109 0.33 -22.77 14.39
N LYS A 110 1.66 -22.69 14.44
CA LYS A 110 2.47 -23.78 14.96
C LYS A 110 2.29 -23.87 16.46
#